data_AF-F5L3B1-F1
#
_entry.id   AF-F5L3B1-F1
#
_cell.length_a   1.000
_cell.length_b   1.000
_cell.length_c   1.000
_cell.angle_alpha   90.00
_cell.angle_beta   90.00
_cell.angle_gamma   90.00
#
_symmetry.space_group_name_H-M   'P 1'
#
loop_
_entity.id
_entity.type
_entity.pdbx_description
1 polymer ?
#
loop_
_entity_poly.entity_id
_entity_poly.type
_entity_poly.pdbx_seq_one_letter_code
_entity_poly.pdbx_strand_id
1 'polypeptide(L)'
;MIFHDGTPLTAEEVKASLERGLEVNPSLITTLKIDSLEADGQELMIKTTEPYPALPSELVNPNTSIVKVDTTDLDRAPVGTGPFKVESFAPDVEIALVRFDEYWAGPSPLEKAKFVINSDANVRALALQSHEADIVYHLPVESLEVIEQQEELTVQSVSSLRAHFLIFNHEQPHMQNEKVRQAIDLLIDRDTISHEVMHCFSYWC
;
A
#
# COMPACT_ATOMS: atom_id res chain seq x y z
N MET A 1 24.21 2.84 2.08
CA MET A 1 22.80 3.08 2.45
C MET A 1 22.68 2.84 3.94
N ILE A 2 21.89 3.64 4.64
CA ILE A 2 21.69 3.52 6.09
C ILE A 2 20.19 3.50 6.41
N PHE A 3 19.88 2.97 7.59
CA PHE A 3 18.57 3.05 8.20
C PHE A 3 18.35 4.42 8.87
N HIS A 4 17.10 4.68 9.24
CA HIS A 4 16.68 5.91 9.94
C HIS A 4 17.38 6.18 11.28
N ASP A 5 17.95 5.14 11.90
CA ASP A 5 18.73 5.18 13.14
C ASP A 5 20.24 5.37 12.92
N GLY A 6 20.68 5.44 11.65
CA GLY A 6 22.07 5.63 11.27
C GLY A 6 22.86 4.33 11.04
N THR A 7 22.30 3.14 11.32
CA THR A 7 23.03 1.89 11.10
C THR A 7 23.13 1.56 9.61
N PRO A 8 24.21 0.90 9.14
CA PRO A 8 24.33 0.50 7.75
C PRO A 8 23.26 -0.51 7.34
N LEU A 9 22.79 -0.41 6.09
CA LEU A 9 22.00 -1.47 5.45
C LEU A 9 22.94 -2.49 4.80
N THR A 10 23.09 -3.65 5.44
CA THR A 10 23.88 -4.78 4.93
C THR A 10 22.99 -5.92 4.42
N ALA A 11 23.59 -6.91 3.75
CA ALA A 11 22.86 -8.10 3.30
C ALA A 11 22.29 -8.89 4.48
N GLU A 12 22.96 -8.90 5.64
CA GLU A 12 22.48 -9.53 6.87
C GLU A 12 21.22 -8.85 7.41
N GLU A 13 21.15 -7.52 7.33
CA GLU A 13 19.96 -6.76 7.73
C GLU A 13 18.78 -7.02 6.78
N VAL A 14 19.05 -7.09 5.46
CA VAL A 14 18.03 -7.46 4.47
C VAL A 14 17.53 -8.89 4.72
N LYS A 15 18.45 -9.83 4.95
CA LYS A 15 18.13 -11.21 5.31
C LYS A 15 17.23 -11.28 6.54
N ALA A 16 17.63 -10.63 7.63
CA ALA A 16 16.86 -10.62 8.87
C ALA A 16 15.45 -10.04 8.66
N SER A 17 15.35 -8.94 7.89
CA SER A 17 14.06 -8.33 7.56
C SER A 17 13.15 -9.26 6.75
N LEU A 18 13.69 -9.97 5.76
CA LEU A 18 12.92 -10.93 4.95
C LEU A 18 12.51 -12.16 5.77
N GLU A 19 13.41 -12.71 6.60
CA GLU A 19 13.11 -13.83 7.50
C GLU A 19 11.98 -13.47 8.48
N ARG A 20 12.06 -12.29 9.11
CA ARG A 20 10.97 -11.78 9.95
C ARG A 20 9.67 -11.66 9.16
N GLY A 21 9.72 -11.11 7.94
CA GLY A 21 8.55 -10.98 7.07
C GLY A 21 7.86 -12.32 6.84
N LEU A 22 8.63 -13.36 6.52
CA LEU A 22 8.13 -14.73 6.35
C LEU A 22 7.51 -15.30 7.65
N GLU A 23 8.09 -14.98 8.80
CA GLU A 23 7.59 -15.43 10.11
C GLU A 23 6.24 -14.79 10.47
N VAL A 24 6.11 -13.47 10.29
CA VAL A 24 4.92 -12.73 10.74
C VAL A 24 3.79 -12.67 9.70
N ASN A 25 4.09 -12.95 8.43
CA ASN A 25 3.13 -12.91 7.34
C ASN A 25 3.15 -14.22 6.53
N PRO A 26 2.25 -15.18 6.83
CA PRO A 26 2.17 -16.45 6.12
C PRO A 26 1.96 -16.33 4.61
N SER A 27 1.33 -15.24 4.12
CA SER A 27 1.16 -15.03 2.69
C SER A 27 2.51 -14.84 1.97
N LEU A 28 3.51 -14.26 2.63
CA LEU A 28 4.85 -14.09 2.05
C LEU A 28 5.56 -15.44 1.83
N ILE A 29 5.26 -16.46 2.63
CA ILE A 29 5.81 -17.81 2.42
C ILE A 29 5.38 -18.34 1.05
N THR A 30 4.08 -18.24 0.75
CA THR A 30 3.52 -18.70 -0.52
C THR A 30 3.93 -17.82 -1.70
N THR A 31 4.12 -16.52 -1.46
CA THR A 31 4.46 -15.53 -2.47
C THR A 31 5.94 -15.57 -2.85
N LEU A 32 6.86 -15.63 -1.87
CA LEU A 32 8.30 -15.53 -2.16
C LEU A 32 8.94 -16.88 -2.45
N LYS A 33 8.38 -17.99 -1.94
CA LYS A 33 8.89 -19.36 -2.13
C LYS A 33 10.38 -19.51 -1.80
N ILE A 34 10.84 -18.78 -0.79
CA ILE A 34 12.24 -18.80 -0.33
C ILE A 34 12.51 -20.13 0.38
N ASP A 35 13.58 -20.82 -0.04
CA ASP A 35 14.16 -22.02 0.59
C ASP A 35 15.25 -21.61 1.59
N SER A 36 16.18 -20.75 1.17
CA SER A 36 17.26 -20.25 2.03
C SER A 36 17.74 -18.85 1.64
N LEU A 37 18.33 -18.17 2.62
CA LEU A 37 18.96 -16.85 2.49
C LEU A 37 20.39 -16.92 3.03
N GLU A 38 21.36 -16.52 2.22
CA GLU A 38 22.78 -16.43 2.60
C GLU A 38 23.27 -15.01 2.34
N ALA A 39 23.89 -14.39 3.34
CA ALA A 39 24.39 -13.02 3.27
C ALA A 39 25.91 -13.02 3.43
N ASP A 40 26.58 -12.24 2.59
CA ASP A 40 28.01 -11.96 2.66
C ASP A 40 28.26 -10.48 2.35
N GLY A 41 28.37 -9.67 3.40
CA GLY A 41 28.60 -8.23 3.28
C GLY A 41 27.42 -7.51 2.63
N GLN A 42 27.53 -7.21 1.33
CA GLN A 42 26.46 -6.56 0.56
C GLN A 42 25.80 -7.50 -0.47
N GLU A 43 26.23 -8.76 -0.54
CA GLU A 43 25.67 -9.77 -1.42
C GLU A 43 24.67 -10.63 -0.65
N LEU A 44 23.45 -10.74 -1.19
CA LEU A 44 22.41 -11.63 -0.67
C LEU A 44 22.09 -12.68 -1.72
N MET A 45 22.32 -13.95 -1.40
CA MET A 45 21.87 -15.08 -2.19
C MET A 45 20.51 -15.54 -1.68
N ILE A 46 19.51 -15.50 -2.56
CA ILE A 46 18.17 -16.00 -2.32
C ILE A 46 17.99 -17.29 -3.12
N LYS A 47 17.78 -18.41 -2.44
CA LYS A 47 17.45 -19.69 -3.06
C LYS A 47 15.95 -19.93 -2.90
N THR A 48 15.28 -20.31 -3.98
CA THR A 48 13.86 -20.65 -3.98
C THR A 48 13.65 -22.17 -3.93
N THR A 49 12.47 -22.59 -3.46
CA THR A 49 12.10 -24.02 -3.36
C THR A 49 11.91 -24.68 -4.73
N GLU A 50 11.68 -23.89 -5.77
CA GLU A 50 11.55 -24.30 -7.18
C GLU A 50 12.00 -23.16 -8.12
N PRO A 51 12.24 -23.41 -9.42
CA PRO A 51 12.50 -22.33 -10.38
C PRO A 51 11.36 -21.31 -10.39
N TYR A 52 11.64 -20.07 -9.95
CA TYR A 52 10.61 -19.08 -9.72
C TYR A 52 10.93 -17.71 -10.35
N PRO A 53 10.67 -17.53 -11.66
CA PRO A 53 10.98 -16.30 -12.39
C PRO A 53 10.26 -15.04 -11.88
N ALA A 54 9.16 -15.21 -11.13
CA ALA A 54 8.37 -14.10 -10.60
C ALA A 54 9.01 -13.45 -9.36
N LEU A 55 10.00 -14.08 -8.71
CA LEU A 55 10.60 -13.59 -7.46
C LEU A 55 10.99 -12.09 -7.49
N PRO A 56 11.67 -11.57 -8.54
CA PRO A 56 12.01 -10.14 -8.58
C PRO A 56 10.77 -9.23 -8.53
N SER A 57 9.67 -9.63 -9.16
CA SER A 57 8.41 -8.89 -9.11
C SER A 57 7.76 -8.98 -7.73
N GLU A 58 7.87 -10.12 -7.06
CA GLU A 58 7.32 -10.30 -5.72
C GLU A 58 8.06 -9.47 -4.65
N LEU A 59 9.35 -9.19 -4.85
CA LEU A 59 10.15 -8.29 -4.02
C LEU A 59 9.82 -6.80 -4.20
N VAL A 60 8.95 -6.44 -5.16
CA VAL A 60 8.40 -5.07 -5.29
C VAL A 60 7.22 -4.88 -4.32
N ASN A 61 6.66 -5.96 -3.77
CA ASN A 61 5.52 -5.90 -2.89
C ASN A 61 5.84 -5.07 -1.62
N PRO A 62 5.01 -4.09 -1.23
CA PRO A 62 5.24 -3.30 -0.01
C PRO A 62 5.41 -4.13 1.27
N ASN A 63 4.85 -5.33 1.33
CA ASN A 63 5.04 -6.27 2.44
C ASN A 63 6.48 -6.82 2.56
N THR A 64 7.32 -6.60 1.54
CA THR A 64 8.76 -6.95 1.54
C THR A 64 9.65 -5.74 1.81
N SER A 65 9.07 -4.61 2.24
CA SER A 65 9.83 -3.43 2.65
C SER A 65 10.85 -3.78 3.74
N ILE A 66 12.08 -3.30 3.58
CA ILE A 66 13.16 -3.61 4.51
C ILE A 66 13.08 -2.72 5.75
N VAL A 67 13.06 -3.37 6.92
CA VAL A 67 13.02 -2.73 8.25
C VAL A 67 14.13 -3.27 9.14
N LYS A 68 14.57 -2.45 10.08
CA LYS A 68 15.59 -2.81 11.08
C LYS A 68 14.96 -3.66 12.19
N VAL A 69 15.22 -4.97 12.19
CA VAL A 69 14.44 -5.97 12.96
C VAL A 69 14.57 -5.83 14.48
N ASP A 70 15.70 -5.35 14.98
CA ASP A 70 15.97 -5.11 16.41
C ASP A 70 15.39 -3.79 16.94
N THR A 71 14.60 -3.08 16.12
CA THR A 71 13.82 -1.92 16.56
C THR A 71 12.82 -2.32 17.66
N THR A 72 12.80 -1.56 18.75
CA THR A 72 11.99 -1.87 19.95
C THR A 72 10.49 -1.97 19.68
N ASP A 73 9.96 -1.11 18.81
CA ASP A 73 8.53 -1.04 18.49
C ASP A 73 8.32 -0.90 16.98
N LEU A 74 8.48 -2.02 16.26
CA LEU A 74 8.31 -2.07 14.80
C LEU A 74 6.89 -1.73 14.33
N ASP A 75 5.88 -2.02 15.15
CA ASP A 75 4.49 -1.82 14.77
C ASP A 75 4.09 -0.34 14.83
N ARG A 76 4.73 0.45 15.69
CA ARG A 76 4.43 1.89 15.85
C ARG A 76 5.50 2.83 15.32
N ALA A 77 6.76 2.43 15.36
CA ALA A 77 7.89 3.26 14.97
C ALA A 77 8.94 2.44 14.18
N PRO A 78 8.56 1.86 13.02
CA PRO A 78 9.48 1.10 12.22
C PRO A 78 10.65 1.97 11.74
N VAL A 79 11.86 1.46 11.91
CA VAL A 79 13.08 2.04 11.35
C VAL A 79 13.28 1.44 9.96
N GLY A 80 13.06 2.27 8.94
CA GLY A 80 13.21 1.90 7.54
C GLY A 80 14.36 2.65 6.88
N THR A 81 14.32 2.74 5.56
CA THR A 81 15.36 3.39 4.73
C THR A 81 14.80 4.48 3.81
N GLY A 82 13.52 4.83 4.00
CA GLY A 82 12.79 5.83 3.20
C GLY A 82 13.16 7.29 3.54
N PRO A 83 12.59 8.26 2.82
CA PRO A 83 12.90 9.68 2.98
C PRO A 83 12.36 10.31 4.27
N PHE A 84 11.44 9.65 4.98
CA PHE A 84 10.88 10.12 6.24
C PHE A 84 10.89 9.03 7.30
N LYS A 85 11.05 9.46 8.56
CA LYS A 85 10.99 8.65 9.78
C LYS A 85 9.67 8.90 10.50
N VAL A 86 9.19 7.92 11.25
CA VAL A 86 8.00 8.11 12.10
C VAL A 86 8.37 8.98 13.30
N GLU A 87 7.70 10.13 13.43
CA GLU A 87 7.77 11.03 14.60
C GLU A 87 6.74 10.58 15.66
N SER A 88 5.52 10.25 15.23
CA SER A 88 4.49 9.68 16.09
C SER A 88 3.49 8.84 15.31
N PHE A 89 2.86 7.89 16.00
CA PHE A 89 1.83 7.02 15.43
C PHE A 89 0.66 6.87 16.41
N ALA A 90 -0.52 7.29 15.95
CA ALA A 90 -1.80 7.09 16.60
C ALA A 90 -2.66 6.16 15.71
N PRO A 91 -2.84 4.89 16.09
CA PRO A 91 -3.62 3.93 15.31
C PRO A 91 -4.99 4.47 14.92
N ASP A 92 -5.38 4.26 13.66
CA ASP A 92 -6.65 4.71 13.07
C ASP A 92 -6.92 6.22 13.10
N VAL A 93 -5.94 7.04 13.50
CA VAL A 93 -6.07 8.49 13.59
C VAL A 93 -5.05 9.19 12.70
N GLU A 94 -3.76 9.06 13.00
CA GLU A 94 -2.72 9.80 12.30
C GLU A 94 -1.32 9.18 12.38
N ILE A 95 -0.50 9.50 11.39
CA ILE A 95 0.94 9.23 11.35
C ILE A 95 1.65 10.56 11.13
N ALA A 96 2.48 10.99 12.08
CA ALA A 96 3.38 12.13 11.90
C ALA A 96 4.75 11.62 11.47
N LEU A 97 5.28 12.22 10.42
CA LEU A 97 6.57 11.87 9.84
C LEU A 97 7.50 13.09 9.81
N VAL A 98 8.78 12.86 10.07
CA VAL A 98 9.85 13.86 9.99
C VAL A 98 10.87 13.42 8.94
N ARG A 99 11.43 14.37 8.20
CA ARG A 99 12.43 14.11 7.17
C ARG A 99 13.63 13.33 7.73
N PHE A 100 14.17 12.42 6.91
CA PHE A 100 15.46 11.80 7.11
C PHE A 100 16.51 12.50 6.23
N ASP A 101 17.38 13.32 6.82
CA ASP A 101 18.33 14.15 6.06
C ASP A 101 19.40 13.33 5.31
N GLU A 102 19.69 12.12 5.79
CA GLU A 102 20.69 11.21 5.21
C GLU A 102 20.06 10.17 4.25
N TYR A 103 18.85 10.45 3.75
CA TYR A 103 18.20 9.58 2.78
C TYR A 103 19.09 9.37 1.54
N TRP A 104 19.24 8.11 1.14
CA TRP A 104 20.25 7.69 0.15
C TRP A 104 20.06 8.28 -1.25
N ALA A 105 18.84 8.72 -1.60
CA ALA A 105 18.54 9.39 -2.86
C ALA A 105 18.49 10.94 -2.75
N GLY A 106 18.97 11.49 -1.64
CA GLY A 106 18.94 12.92 -1.32
C GLY A 106 17.70 13.30 -0.51
N PRO A 107 17.82 14.22 0.47
CA PRO A 107 16.74 14.53 1.40
C PRO A 107 15.50 15.10 0.70
N SER A 108 14.32 14.81 1.26
CA SER A 108 13.07 15.41 0.83
C SER A 108 13.11 16.95 0.96
N PRO A 109 12.52 17.72 0.03
CA PRO A 109 12.35 19.15 0.22
C PRO A 109 11.37 19.48 1.37
N LEU A 110 10.52 18.53 1.77
CA LEU A 110 9.58 18.68 2.87
C LEU A 110 10.22 18.28 4.20
N GLU A 111 10.02 19.08 5.24
CA GLU A 111 10.54 18.79 6.59
C GLU A 111 9.67 17.79 7.35
N LYS A 112 8.35 17.84 7.13
CA LYS A 112 7.36 16.99 7.79
C LYS A 112 6.30 16.54 6.80
N ALA A 113 5.68 15.41 7.11
CA ALA A 113 4.47 14.94 6.45
C ALA A 113 3.52 14.39 7.51
N LYS A 114 2.21 14.61 7.34
CA LYS A 114 1.18 14.08 8.23
C LYS A 114 0.17 13.32 7.42
N PHE A 115 -0.04 12.06 7.77
CA PHE A 115 -1.11 11.23 7.21
C PHE A 115 -2.25 11.19 8.21
N VAL A 116 -3.43 11.69 7.82
CA VAL A 116 -4.64 11.61 8.63
C VAL A 116 -5.55 10.54 8.05
N ILE A 117 -6.03 9.64 8.91
CA ILE A 117 -6.88 8.53 8.51
C ILE A 117 -8.34 8.95 8.71
N ASN A 118 -9.08 9.00 7.61
CA ASN A 118 -10.52 9.23 7.64
C ASN A 118 -11.21 8.33 6.62
N SER A 119 -12.14 7.50 7.09
CA SER A 119 -12.89 6.56 6.24
C SER A 119 -13.98 7.23 5.42
N ASP A 120 -14.48 8.40 5.84
CA ASP A 120 -15.54 9.12 5.13
C ASP A 120 -14.97 9.98 3.99
N ALA A 121 -15.37 9.65 2.75
CA ALA A 121 -14.91 10.35 1.56
C ALA A 121 -15.36 11.82 1.50
N ASN A 122 -16.54 12.14 2.03
CA ASN A 122 -17.05 13.52 2.05
C ASN A 122 -16.25 14.37 3.02
N VAL A 123 -15.88 13.82 4.18
CA VAL A 123 -15.02 14.54 5.14
C VAL A 123 -13.64 14.79 4.54
N ARG A 124 -13.08 13.83 3.80
CA ARG A 124 -11.83 14.04 3.07
C ARG A 124 -11.94 15.15 2.02
N ALA A 125 -13.02 15.18 1.23
CA ALA A 125 -13.26 16.24 0.24
C ALA A 125 -13.38 17.62 0.89
N LEU A 126 -14.11 17.72 2.01
CA LEU A 126 -14.24 18.98 2.76
C LEU A 126 -12.89 19.47 3.31
N ALA A 127 -12.05 18.56 3.82
CA ALA A 127 -10.71 18.91 4.32
C ALA A 127 -9.81 19.49 3.22
N LEU A 128 -9.94 19.00 1.98
CA LEU A 128 -9.22 19.57 0.83
C LEU A 128 -9.76 20.97 0.50
N GLN A 129 -11.08 21.12 0.41
CA GLN A 129 -11.73 22.40 0.08
C GLN A 129 -11.54 23.48 1.15
N SER A 130 -11.36 23.10 2.42
CA SER A 130 -11.08 24.02 3.52
C SER A 130 -9.59 24.32 3.70
N HIS A 131 -8.72 23.73 2.88
CA HIS A 131 -7.26 23.76 3.01
C HIS A 131 -6.74 23.20 4.35
N GLU A 132 -7.52 22.33 4.99
CA GLU A 132 -7.05 21.54 6.14
C GLU A 132 -6.12 20.40 5.69
N ALA A 133 -6.30 19.90 4.47
CA ALA A 133 -5.45 18.89 3.84
C ALA A 133 -4.91 19.39 2.49
N ASP A 134 -3.61 19.17 2.24
CA ASP A 134 -2.96 19.54 0.97
C ASP A 134 -3.18 18.49 -0.12
N ILE A 135 -3.30 17.22 0.25
CA ILE A 135 -3.46 16.07 -0.65
C ILE A 135 -4.49 15.12 -0.07
N VAL A 136 -5.44 14.69 -0.90
CA VAL A 136 -6.47 13.71 -0.53
C VAL A 136 -6.52 12.57 -1.54
N TYR A 137 -6.69 11.35 -1.03
CA TYR A 137 -6.81 10.13 -1.83
C TYR A 137 -8.24 9.56 -1.73
N HIS A 138 -8.72 8.94 -2.82
CA HIS A 138 -10.10 8.45 -2.97
C HIS A 138 -11.18 9.52 -2.68
N LEU A 139 -11.18 10.62 -3.44
CA LEU A 139 -12.29 11.57 -3.38
C LEU A 139 -13.61 10.89 -3.82
N PRO A 140 -14.76 11.30 -3.25
CA PRO A 140 -16.06 10.84 -3.73
C PRO A 140 -16.28 11.40 -5.13
N VAL A 141 -16.75 10.55 -6.04
CA VAL A 141 -16.84 10.87 -7.46
C VAL A 141 -17.75 12.08 -7.71
N GLU A 142 -18.80 12.21 -6.90
CA GLU A 142 -19.78 13.30 -6.95
C GLU A 142 -19.18 14.66 -6.56
N SER A 143 -18.03 14.68 -5.86
CA SER A 143 -17.35 15.93 -5.48
C SER A 143 -16.36 16.43 -6.53
N LEU A 144 -15.99 15.59 -7.50
CA LEU A 144 -14.90 15.89 -8.43
C LEU A 144 -15.18 17.13 -9.28
N GLU A 145 -16.38 17.25 -9.85
CA GLU A 145 -16.76 18.40 -10.68
C GLU A 145 -16.65 19.73 -9.90
N VAL A 146 -17.08 19.74 -8.64
CA VAL A 146 -17.00 20.94 -7.79
C VAL A 146 -15.56 21.28 -7.42
N ILE A 147 -14.72 20.28 -7.19
CA ILE A 147 -13.30 20.46 -6.85
C ILE A 147 -12.52 20.94 -8.08
N GLU A 148 -12.79 20.38 -9.26
CA GLU A 148 -12.13 20.75 -10.53
C GLU A 148 -12.43 22.19 -10.97
N GLN A 149 -13.56 22.76 -10.52
CA GLN A 149 -13.90 24.16 -10.77
C GLN A 149 -13.08 25.16 -9.92
N GLN A 150 -12.35 24.69 -8.91
CA GLN A 150 -11.52 25.55 -8.06
C GLN A 150 -10.11 25.68 -8.66
N GLU A 151 -9.72 26.89 -9.08
CA GLU A 151 -8.45 27.14 -9.78
C GLU A 151 -7.19 26.75 -8.97
N GLU A 152 -7.29 26.69 -7.65
CA GLU A 152 -6.18 26.34 -6.76
C GLU A 152 -6.03 24.83 -6.54
N LEU A 153 -6.99 24.03 -6.96
CA LEU A 153 -6.99 22.58 -6.77
C LEU A 153 -6.75 21.85 -8.09
N THR A 154 -6.20 20.64 -7.98
CA THR A 154 -5.99 19.77 -9.14
C THR A 154 -6.41 18.36 -8.80
N VAL A 155 -7.31 17.81 -9.60
CA VAL A 155 -7.69 16.39 -9.53
C VAL A 155 -6.80 15.60 -10.48
N GLN A 156 -6.20 14.53 -9.98
CA GLN A 156 -5.45 13.57 -10.79
C GLN A 156 -6.12 12.21 -10.70
N SER A 157 -6.35 11.61 -11.87
CA SER A 157 -6.87 10.26 -12.00
C SER A 157 -5.92 9.44 -12.87
N VAL A 158 -5.62 8.22 -12.42
CA VAL A 158 -4.78 7.28 -13.16
C VAL A 158 -5.49 5.95 -13.26
N SER A 159 -5.41 5.34 -14.44
CA SER A 159 -5.85 3.96 -14.59
C SER A 159 -4.99 3.05 -13.72
N SER A 160 -5.62 2.14 -13.00
CA SER A 160 -4.95 1.25 -12.05
C SER A 160 -5.24 -0.22 -12.33
N LEU A 161 -4.45 -1.11 -11.74
CA LEU A 161 -4.68 -2.56 -11.78
C LEU A 161 -5.80 -3.02 -10.81
N ARG A 162 -6.46 -2.10 -10.11
CA ARG A 162 -7.53 -2.43 -9.16
C ARG A 162 -8.81 -2.80 -9.90
N ALA A 163 -9.41 -3.93 -9.52
CA ALA A 163 -10.71 -4.36 -10.00
C ALA A 163 -11.73 -4.38 -8.85
N HIS A 164 -12.99 -4.07 -9.18
CA HIS A 164 -14.14 -4.27 -8.28
C HIS A 164 -14.78 -5.64 -8.61
N PHE A 165 -15.03 -6.45 -7.59
CA PHE A 165 -15.59 -7.79 -7.74
C PHE A 165 -16.47 -8.17 -6.56
N LEU A 166 -17.43 -9.05 -6.82
CA LEU A 166 -18.23 -9.71 -5.79
C LEU A 166 -17.61 -11.08 -5.49
N ILE A 167 -17.11 -11.26 -4.26
CA ILE A 167 -16.52 -12.53 -3.82
C ILE A 167 -17.62 -13.42 -3.25
N PHE A 168 -17.78 -14.63 -3.78
CA PHE A 168 -18.70 -15.62 -3.25
C PHE A 168 -18.04 -16.48 -2.17
N ASN A 169 -18.66 -16.61 -1.00
CA ASN A 169 -18.24 -17.60 -0.01
C ASN A 169 -18.79 -18.99 -0.40
N HIS A 170 -17.93 -19.84 -0.94
CA HIS A 170 -18.30 -21.20 -1.40
C HIS A 170 -18.60 -22.18 -0.26
N GLU A 171 -18.32 -21.84 1.00
CA GLU A 171 -18.73 -22.66 2.15
C GLU A 171 -20.22 -22.54 2.44
N GLN A 172 -20.87 -21.45 2.01
CA GLN A 172 -22.30 -21.25 2.19
C GLN A 172 -23.10 -22.18 1.27
N PRO A 173 -24.06 -22.98 1.78
CA PRO A 173 -24.79 -23.96 0.98
C PRO A 173 -25.45 -23.39 -0.29
N HIS A 174 -26.01 -22.17 -0.20
CA HIS A 174 -26.65 -21.52 -1.35
C HIS A 174 -25.64 -21.09 -2.43
N MET A 175 -24.42 -20.74 -2.04
CA MET A 175 -23.37 -20.27 -2.95
C MET A 175 -22.59 -21.43 -3.59
N GLN A 176 -22.77 -22.68 -3.13
CA GLN A 176 -22.17 -23.86 -3.76
C GLN A 176 -22.77 -24.15 -5.15
N ASN A 177 -24.05 -23.82 -5.36
CA ASN A 177 -24.71 -23.99 -6.64
C ASN A 177 -24.25 -22.92 -7.65
N GLU A 178 -23.55 -23.35 -8.71
CA GLU A 178 -23.10 -22.48 -9.80
C GLU A 178 -24.23 -21.66 -10.43
N LYS A 179 -25.44 -22.23 -10.54
CA LYS A 179 -26.59 -21.52 -11.12
C LYS A 179 -27.03 -20.33 -10.28
N VAL A 180 -26.84 -20.37 -8.97
CA VAL A 180 -27.11 -19.23 -8.09
C VAL A 180 -26.07 -18.14 -8.32
N ARG A 181 -24.78 -18.48 -8.43
CA ARG A 181 -23.72 -17.52 -8.73
C ARG A 181 -23.90 -16.87 -10.11
N GLN A 182 -24.25 -17.66 -11.13
CA GLN A 182 -24.58 -17.16 -12.48
C GLN A 182 -25.80 -16.23 -12.44
N ALA A 183 -26.83 -16.56 -11.67
CA ALA A 183 -28.00 -15.68 -11.53
C ALA A 183 -27.62 -14.34 -10.88
N ILE A 184 -26.78 -14.34 -9.85
CA ILE A 184 -26.29 -13.09 -9.22
C ILE A 184 -25.43 -12.29 -10.21
N ASP A 185 -24.54 -12.95 -10.94
CA ASP A 185 -23.67 -12.30 -11.93
C ASP A 185 -24.45 -11.57 -13.04
N LEU A 186 -25.55 -12.17 -13.49
CA LEU A 186 -26.47 -11.60 -14.48
C LEU A 186 -27.34 -10.47 -13.94
N LEU A 187 -27.51 -10.36 -12.63
CA LEU A 187 -28.24 -9.24 -12.01
C LEU A 187 -27.40 -7.97 -11.92
N ILE A 188 -26.08 -8.06 -12.13
CA ILE A 188 -25.17 -6.91 -12.03
C ILE A 188 -25.08 -6.21 -13.39
N ASP A 189 -25.75 -5.06 -13.47
CA ASP A 189 -25.62 -4.12 -14.59
C ASP A 189 -24.31 -3.31 -14.44
N ARG A 190 -23.25 -3.81 -15.09
CA ARG A 190 -21.91 -3.20 -15.04
C ARG A 190 -21.83 -1.89 -15.82
N ASP A 191 -22.64 -1.73 -16.86
CA ASP A 191 -22.68 -0.51 -17.66
C ASP A 191 -23.26 0.63 -16.82
N THR A 192 -24.40 0.39 -16.16
CA THR A 192 -25.01 1.36 -15.24
C THR A 192 -24.07 1.68 -14.07
N ILE A 193 -23.38 0.68 -13.48
CA ILE A 193 -22.39 0.96 -12.42
C ILE A 193 -21.25 1.85 -12.96
N SER A 194 -20.71 1.58 -14.15
CA SER A 194 -19.62 2.38 -14.72
C SER A 194 -20.02 3.83 -14.97
N HIS A 195 -21.23 4.06 -15.51
CA HIS A 195 -21.66 5.38 -15.94
C HIS A 195 -22.32 6.19 -14.82
N GLU A 196 -23.22 5.58 -14.05
CA GLU A 196 -24.06 6.30 -13.09
C GLU A 196 -23.50 6.29 -11.66
N VAL A 197 -22.69 5.29 -11.30
CA VAL A 197 -22.08 5.18 -9.95
C VAL A 197 -20.62 5.65 -9.98
N MET A 198 -19.86 5.20 -10.98
CA MET A 198 -18.45 5.54 -11.09
C MET A 198 -18.19 6.81 -11.91
N HIS A 199 -19.21 7.41 -12.54
CA HIS A 199 -19.09 8.56 -13.47
C HIS A 199 -17.92 8.42 -14.46
N CYS A 200 -17.74 7.24 -15.03
CA CYS A 200 -16.64 6.91 -15.95
C CYS A 200 -15.21 6.95 -15.37
N PHE A 201 -15.05 6.97 -14.05
CA PHE A 201 -13.79 6.65 -13.37
C PHE A 201 -13.59 5.13 -13.26
N SER A 202 -13.86 4.39 -14.34
CA SER A 202 -13.66 2.95 -14.45
C SER A 202 -13.41 2.55 -15.92
N TYR A 203 -12.83 1.37 -16.15
CA TYR A 203 -12.44 0.88 -17.47
C TYR A 203 -13.58 0.62 -18.47
N TRP A 204 -14.85 0.65 -18.03
CA TRP A 204 -16.02 0.34 -18.86
C TRP A 204 -16.69 1.58 -19.44
N CYS A 205 -16.02 2.74 -19.32
CA CYS A 205 -16.12 3.85 -20.24
C CYS A 205 -14.82 3.87 -21.08
#